data_AF-A0A538AV18-F1
#
_entry.id   AF-A0A538AV18-F1
#
_cell.length_a   1.000
_cell.length_b   1.000
_cell.length_c   1.000
_cell.angle_alpha   90.00
_cell.angle_beta   90.00
_cell.angle_gamma   90.00
#
_symmetry.space_group_name_H-M   'P 1'
#
loop_
_entity.id
_entity.type
_entity.pdbx_description
1 polymer ?
#
loop_
_entity_poly.entity_id
_entity_poly.type
_entity_poly.pdbx_seq_one_letter_code
_entity_poly.pdbx_strand_id
1 'polypeptide(L)' 'MVTAVTAFVTVVCGLFGLVVGSFLNVVIYRVPRKESVVRPRSRCPGCGTQLAERDNIPVV' A
#
# COMPACT_ATOMS: atom_id res chain seq x y z
N MET A 1 13.89 13.67 -26.61
CA MET A 1 14.71 13.50 -25.39
C MET A 1 13.97 13.95 -24.14
N VAL A 2 13.49 15.20 -24.06
CA VAL A 2 12.74 15.73 -22.90
C VAL A 2 11.49 14.89 -22.57
N THR A 3 10.67 14.56 -23.56
CA THR A 3 9.45 13.75 -23.35
C THR A 3 9.71 12.36 -22.76
N ALA A 4 10.78 11.69 -23.23
CA ALA A 4 11.16 10.36 -22.73
C ALA A 4 11.65 10.42 -21.28
N VAL A 5 12.44 11.43 -20.93
CA VAL A 5 12.91 11.65 -19.55
C VAL A 5 11.73 11.96 -18.63
N THR A 6 10.82 12.84 -19.05
CA THR A 6 9.61 13.14 -18.26
C THR A 6 8.75 11.90 -18.04
N ALA A 7 8.47 11.12 -19.09
CA ALA A 7 7.69 9.89 -18.97
C ALA A 7 8.34 8.89 -17.99
N PHE A 8 9.66 8.69 -18.10
CA PHE A 8 10.40 7.83 -17.19
C PHE A 8 10.27 8.28 -15.73
N VAL A 9 10.50 9.57 -15.46
CA VAL A 9 10.39 10.14 -14.11
C VAL A 9 8.97 9.98 -13.57
N THR A 10 7.94 10.28 -14.38
CA THR A 10 6.54 10.14 -13.97
C THR A 10 6.21 8.70 -13.57
N VAL A 11 6.65 7.71 -14.37
CA VAL A 11 6.41 6.29 -14.05
C VAL A 11 7.11 5.89 -12.75
N VAL A 12 8.37 6.27 -12.57
CA VAL A 12 9.12 5.96 -11.35
C VAL A 12 8.49 6.60 -10.12
N CYS A 13 8.15 7.88 -10.19
CA CYS A 13 7.47 8.59 -9.09
C CYS A 13 6.09 7.99 -8.79
N GLY A 14 5.33 7.60 -9.82
CA GLY A 14 4.03 6.95 -9.67
C GLY A 14 4.12 5.61 -8.96
N LEU A 15 5.04 4.73 -9.39
CA LEU A 15 5.26 3.43 -8.74
C LEU A 15 5.75 3.59 -7.30
N PHE A 16 6.68 4.49 -7.05
CA PHE A 16 7.15 4.77 -5.69
C PHE A 16 6.02 5.32 -4.80
N GLY A 17 5.22 6.25 -5.33
CA GLY A 17 4.05 6.81 -4.66
C GLY A 17 3.01 5.74 -4.32
N LEU A 18 2.78 4.75 -5.19
CA LEU A 18 1.88 3.63 -4.91
C LEU A 18 2.39 2.76 -3.76
N VAL A 19 3.69 2.44 -3.73
CA VAL A 19 4.29 1.66 -2.64
C VAL A 19 4.19 2.41 -1.31
N VAL A 20 4.58 3.68 -1.29
CA VAL A 20 4.54 4.52 -0.08
C VAL A 20 3.10 4.75 0.39
N GLY A 21 2.19 5.08 -0.52
CA GLY A 21 0.78 5.28 -0.22
C GLY A 21 0.11 4.02 0.32
N SER A 22 0.40 2.86 -0.27
CA SER A 22 -0.10 1.57 0.23
C SER A 22 0.37 1.29 1.67
N PHE A 23 1.63 1.58 1.99
CA PHE A 23 2.15 1.41 3.34
C PHE A 23 1.53 2.40 4.33
N LEU A 24 1.42 3.68 3.96
CA LEU A 24 0.81 4.71 4.80
C LEU A 24 -0.64 4.39 5.14
N ASN A 25 -1.39 3.75 4.24
CA ASN A 25 -2.76 3.32 4.51
C ASN A 25 -2.83 2.32 5.70
N VAL A 26 -1.87 1.39 5.77
CA VAL A 26 -1.75 0.47 6.92
C VAL A 26 -1.43 1.23 8.21
N VAL A 27 -0.54 2.23 8.14
CA VAL A 27 -0.16 3.06 9.30
C VAL A 27 -1.35 3.87 9.82
N ILE A 28 -2.07 4.57 8.93
CA ILE A 28 -3.24 5.38 9.27
C ILE A 28 -4.33 4.52 9.92
N TYR A 29 -4.51 3.28 9.46
CA TYR A 29 -5.47 2.36 10.05
C TYR A 29 -5.03 1.82 11.42
N ARG A 30 -3.78 1.35 11.55
CA ARG A 30 -3.32 0.59 12.73
C ARG A 30 -2.85 1.46 13.90
N VAL A 31 -2.15 2.56 13.64
CA VAL A 31 -1.52 3.37 14.70
C VAL A 31 -2.52 4.00 15.67
N PRO A 32 -3.64 4.62 15.21
CA PRO A 32 -4.65 5.16 16.13
C PRO A 32 -5.30 4.08 17.00
N ARG A 33 -5.31 2.83 16.52
CA ARG A 33 -5.87 1.66 17.22
C ARG A 33 -4.86 0.99 18.14
N LYS A 34 -3.63 1.51 18.24
CA LYS A 34 -2.50 0.93 18.97
C LYS A 34 -2.17 -0.50 18.52
N GLU A 35 -2.47 -0.82 17.26
CA GLU A 35 -2.14 -2.10 16.64
C GLU A 35 -0.71 -2.05 16.06
N SER A 36 -0.01 -3.19 16.07
CA SER A 36 1.32 -3.28 15.47
C SER A 36 1.25 -3.25 13.94
N VAL A 37 2.08 -2.42 13.32
CA VAL A 37 2.18 -2.28 11.85
C VAL A 37 2.88 -3.48 11.21
N VAL A 38 3.78 -4.15 11.94
CA VAL A 38 4.61 -5.23 11.40
C VAL A 38 3.92 -6.59 11.52
N ARG A 39 3.25 -6.86 12.66
CA ARG A 39 2.65 -8.17 12.96
C ARG A 39 1.36 -7.98 13.76
N PRO A 40 0.30 -8.78 13.55
CA PRO A 40 0.18 -9.89 12.61
C PRO A 40 -0.13 -9.46 11.16
N ARG A 41 -0.24 -10.43 10.24
CA ARG A 41 -0.72 -10.24 8.86
C ARG A 41 -2.11 -9.59 8.81
N SER A 42 -2.46 -8.98 7.68
CA SER A 42 -3.77 -8.36 7.46
C SER A 42 -4.90 -9.39 7.57
N ARG A 43 -6.06 -8.94 8.06
CA ARG A 43 -7.26 -9.75 8.28
C ARG A 43 -8.48 -8.96 7.87
N CYS A 44 -9.51 -9.66 7.41
CA CYS A 44 -10.80 -9.05 7.12
C CYS A 44 -11.42 -8.52 8.43
N PRO A 45 -11.85 -7.24 8.51
CA PRO A 45 -12.45 -6.69 9.73
C PRO A 45 -13.85 -7.26 10.02
N GLY A 46 -14.52 -7.89 9.05
CA GLY A 46 -15.84 -8.50 9.24
C GLY A 46 -15.81 -9.94 9.74
N CYS A 47 -14.96 -10.79 9.14
CA CYS A 47 -14.92 -12.23 9.45
C CYS A 47 -13.63 -12.71 10.11
N GLY A 48 -12.60 -11.86 10.24
CA GLY A 48 -11.33 -12.18 10.89
C GLY A 48 -10.40 -13.11 10.10
N THR A 49 -10.81 -13.59 8.92
CA THR A 49 -9.97 -14.43 8.06
C THR A 49 -8.72 -13.68 7.61
N GLN A 50 -7.59 -14.37 7.55
CA GLN A 50 -6.32 -13.80 7.09
C GLN A 50 -6.37 -13.54 5.58
N LEU A 51 -6.01 -12.32 5.17
CA LEU A 51 -6.04 -11.91 3.77
C LEU A 51 -4.79 -12.41 3.04
N ALA A 52 -4.97 -12.78 1.76
CA ALA A 52 -3.86 -13.03 0.85
C ALA A 52 -3.22 -11.70 0.45
N GLU A 53 -1.97 -11.75 -0.03
CA GLU A 53 -1.23 -10.53 -0.42
C GLU A 53 -1.96 -9.76 -1.52
N ARG A 54 -2.53 -10.48 -2.50
CA ARG A 54 -3.33 -9.93 -3.59
C ARG A 54 -4.59 -9.18 -3.13
N ASP A 55 -5.18 -9.56 -1.98
CA ASP A 55 -6.39 -8.91 -1.46
C ASP A 55 -6.09 -7.50 -0.90
N ASN A 56 -4.80 -7.17 -0.71
CA ASN A 56 -4.35 -5.86 -0.24
C ASN A 56 -3.93 -4.93 -1.40
N ILE A 57 -4.09 -5.33 -2.66
CA ILE A 57 -3.73 -4.52 -3.84
C ILE A 57 -4.96 -3.68 -4.23
N PRO A 58 -4.94 -2.34 -4.08
CA PRO A 58 -6.10 -1.50 -4.36
C PRO A 58 -6.30 -1.18 -5.86
N VAL A 59 -5.42 -1.69 -6.72
CA VAL A 59 -5.42 -1.45 -8.17
C VAL A 59 -5.60 -2.80 -8.86
N VAL A 60 -6.74 -2.97 -9.53
CA VAL A 60 -7.14 -4.18 -10.28
C VAL A 60 -7.51 -3.80 -11.70
#